data_AF-A0A7S3GV55-F1
#
_entry.id   AF-A0A7S3GV55-F1
#
_cell.length_a   1.000
_cell.length_b   1.000
_cell.length_c   1.000
_cell.angle_alpha   90.00
_cell.angle_beta   90.00
_cell.angle_gamma   90.00
#
_symmetry.space_group_name_H-M   'P 1'
#
loop_
_entity.id
_entity.type
_entity.pdbx_description
1 polymer ?
#
loop_
_entity_poly.entity_id
_entity_poly.type
_entity_poly.pdbx_seq_one_letter_code
_entity_poly.pdbx_strand_id
1 'polypeptide(L)'
;EEQQHSWNCPYQLTRLPEAIMSKVTNQIILDTAKDCVQFAVQVREGDLLLLFSDGLRDNLHEQEILNIVDCALPPAFGELMGLSEHATPPESVARSLALAAQERSLDPKAKVPFVEYSRQKGYQCMGGKQDDITVVAAWVMPEHGGARRTLPSLPGSVAAALRARQVAASKEKETSSANTSVGNGTVKDQKVHKAGDVGGEDAAPDAPTDGAGGKNKGRRGQARASPRTKS
;
A
#
# COMPACT_ATOMS: atom_id res chain seq x y z
N GLU A 1 -6.41 -5.44 8.81
CA GLU A 1 -6.16 -6.11 7.52
C GLU A 1 -6.71 -5.25 6.40
N GLU A 2 -6.15 -5.38 5.19
CA GLU A 2 -6.57 -4.64 4.00
C GLU A 2 -7.85 -5.24 3.39
N GLN A 3 -8.77 -4.38 2.90
CA GLN A 3 -10.00 -4.81 2.24
C GLN A 3 -9.77 -5.18 0.77
N GLN A 4 -9.51 -6.46 0.50
CA GLN A 4 -9.26 -6.99 -0.84
C GLN A 4 -9.73 -8.44 -0.97
N HIS A 5 -10.10 -8.87 -2.18
CA HIS A 5 -10.51 -10.25 -2.49
C HIS A 5 -9.32 -11.15 -2.83
N SER A 6 -8.30 -10.57 -3.46
CA SER A 6 -7.04 -11.20 -3.81
C SER A 6 -5.94 -10.14 -3.92
N TRP A 7 -4.71 -10.56 -4.19
CA TRP A 7 -3.61 -9.64 -4.50
C TRP A 7 -4.03 -8.59 -5.52
N ASN A 8 -3.85 -7.31 -5.19
CA ASN A 8 -4.11 -6.18 -6.07
C ASN A 8 -5.56 -6.18 -6.64
N CYS A 9 -6.51 -6.72 -5.87
CA CYS A 9 -7.94 -6.78 -6.20
C CYS A 9 -8.73 -6.22 -5.00
N PRO A 10 -8.74 -4.88 -4.82
CA PRO A 10 -9.39 -4.26 -3.69
C PRO A 10 -10.91 -4.44 -3.75
N TYR A 11 -11.55 -4.27 -2.59
CA TYR A 11 -13.00 -4.14 -2.55
C TYR A 11 -13.40 -2.91 -3.37
N GLN A 12 -14.41 -3.04 -4.22
CA GLN A 12 -14.80 -2.00 -5.16
C GLN A 12 -16.31 -1.94 -5.33
N LEU A 13 -16.85 -0.72 -5.25
CA LEU A 13 -18.25 -0.48 -5.58
C LEU A 13 -18.40 -0.49 -7.10
N THR A 14 -19.03 -1.52 -7.64
CA THR A 14 -19.24 -1.66 -9.08
C THR A 14 -20.68 -1.34 -9.46
N ARG A 15 -20.87 -0.50 -10.46
CA ARG A 15 -22.17 -0.30 -11.12
C ARG A 15 -22.12 -0.87 -12.53
N LEU A 16 -22.56 -2.12 -12.69
CA LEU A 16 -22.61 -2.77 -14.00
C LEU A 16 -23.89 -2.37 -14.76
N PRO A 17 -23.81 -2.04 -16.06
CA PRO A 17 -24.98 -1.93 -16.92
C PRO A 17 -25.71 -3.27 -17.09
N GLU A 18 -27.05 -3.24 -17.10
CA GLU A 18 -27.92 -4.43 -17.21
C GLU A 18 -27.60 -5.33 -18.41
N ALA A 19 -27.24 -4.71 -19.55
CA ALA A 19 -26.88 -5.41 -20.78
C ALA A 19 -25.62 -6.28 -20.64
N ILE A 20 -24.77 -5.99 -19.65
CA ILE A 20 -23.56 -6.75 -19.33
C ILE A 20 -23.88 -7.76 -18.24
N MET A 21 -24.72 -7.43 -17.25
CA MET A 21 -25.10 -8.34 -16.17
C MET A 21 -25.67 -9.66 -16.69
N SER A 22 -26.54 -9.61 -17.71
CA SER A 22 -27.13 -10.80 -18.33
C SER A 22 -26.13 -11.70 -19.08
N LYS A 23 -24.94 -11.20 -19.39
CA LYS A 23 -23.90 -11.91 -20.16
C LYS A 23 -22.77 -12.44 -19.31
N VAL A 24 -22.64 -11.99 -18.06
CA VAL A 24 -21.57 -12.48 -17.19
C VAL A 24 -22.05 -13.76 -16.51
N THR A 25 -21.48 -14.89 -16.96
CA THR A 25 -21.83 -16.24 -16.51
C THR A 25 -21.02 -16.71 -15.30
N ASN A 26 -19.98 -15.96 -14.91
CA ASN A 26 -19.11 -16.28 -13.78
C ASN A 26 -19.55 -15.52 -12.51
N GLN A 27 -19.10 -16.00 -11.34
CA GLN A 27 -19.34 -15.31 -10.08
C GLN A 27 -18.60 -13.97 -10.06
N ILE A 28 -19.31 -12.89 -10.42
CA ILE A 28 -18.84 -11.52 -10.20
C ILE A 28 -18.89 -11.25 -8.70
N ILE A 29 -17.80 -10.72 -8.15
CA ILE A 29 -17.79 -10.18 -6.81
C ILE A 29 -18.31 -8.75 -6.91
N LEU A 30 -19.44 -8.48 -6.26
CA LEU A 30 -20.09 -7.16 -6.25
C LEU A 30 -20.10 -6.64 -4.82
N ASP A 31 -19.13 -5.77 -4.51
CA ASP A 31 -19.09 -5.15 -3.18
C ASP A 31 -20.13 -4.04 -3.07
N THR A 32 -20.68 -3.91 -1.88
CA THR A 32 -21.71 -2.93 -1.55
C THR A 32 -21.22 -1.98 -0.47
N ALA A 33 -21.95 -0.88 -0.27
CA ALA A 33 -21.66 0.05 0.81
C ALA A 33 -21.71 -0.60 2.22
N LYS A 34 -22.32 -1.78 2.37
CA LYS A 34 -22.37 -2.51 3.64
C LYS A 34 -21.03 -3.19 3.98
N ASP A 35 -20.20 -3.44 2.97
CA ASP A 35 -18.91 -4.13 3.11
C ASP A 35 -17.78 -3.16 3.53
N CYS A 36 -18.09 -1.86 3.63
CA CYS A 36 -17.14 -0.87 4.12
C CYS A 36 -16.80 -1.08 5.60
N VAL A 37 -15.53 -0.93 5.95
CA VAL A 37 -15.10 -0.82 7.34
C VAL A 37 -15.33 0.61 7.82
N GLN A 38 -16.06 0.74 8.92
CA GLN A 38 -16.35 2.02 9.56
C GLN A 38 -15.63 2.10 10.90
N PHE A 39 -14.93 3.21 11.12
CA PHE A 39 -14.24 3.50 12.36
C PHE A 39 -14.45 4.96 12.77
N ALA A 40 -14.30 5.23 14.06
CA ALA A 40 -14.36 6.57 14.62
C ALA A 40 -13.09 6.80 15.43
N VAL A 41 -12.41 7.91 15.18
CA VAL A 41 -11.17 8.30 15.86
C VAL A 41 -11.40 9.66 16.50
N GLN A 42 -10.97 9.79 17.76
CA GLN A 42 -10.96 11.10 18.42
C GLN A 42 -9.75 11.87 17.93
N VAL A 43 -9.98 13.11 17.50
CA VAL A 43 -8.94 14.02 17.01
C VAL A 43 -8.78 15.19 17.97
N ARG A 44 -7.61 15.82 17.92
CA ARG A 44 -7.25 17.00 18.70
C ARG A 44 -6.76 18.10 17.78
N GLU A 45 -6.86 19.33 18.26
CA GLU A 45 -6.26 20.47 17.59
C GLU A 45 -4.76 20.22 17.34
N GLY A 46 -4.31 20.54 16.13
CA GLY A 46 -2.94 20.29 15.68
C GLY A 46 -2.72 18.91 15.03
N ASP A 47 -3.69 17.99 15.11
CA ASP A 47 -3.60 16.72 14.39
C ASP A 47 -3.62 16.94 12.87
N LEU A 48 -2.86 16.14 12.12
CA LEU A 48 -2.91 16.09 10.66
C LEU A 48 -3.71 14.87 10.20
N LEU A 49 -4.78 15.10 9.44
CA LEU A 49 -5.53 14.06 8.77
C LEU A 49 -5.01 13.88 7.35
N LEU A 50 -4.58 12.67 7.02
CA LEU A 50 -4.17 12.27 5.68
C LEU A 50 -5.13 11.21 5.14
N LEU A 51 -5.65 11.46 3.93
CA LEU A 51 -6.41 10.50 3.14
C LEU A 51 -5.74 10.36 1.79
N PHE A 52 -5.57 9.14 1.29
CA PHE A 52 -4.82 8.91 0.06
C PHE A 52 -5.27 7.64 -0.66
N SER A 53 -5.01 7.58 -1.97
CA SER A 53 -5.17 6.37 -2.78
C SER A 53 -4.05 5.35 -2.53
N ASP A 54 -4.24 4.12 -2.99
CA ASP A 54 -3.21 3.07 -2.97
C ASP A 54 -1.93 3.48 -3.70
N GLY A 55 -2.03 4.28 -4.76
CA GLY A 55 -0.87 4.86 -5.46
C GLY A 55 0.19 5.53 -4.56
N LEU A 56 -0.20 6.11 -3.41
CA LEU A 56 0.76 6.63 -2.42
C LEU A 56 1.46 5.48 -1.67
N ARG A 57 0.67 4.65 -0.99
CA ARG A 57 1.15 3.57 -0.10
C ARG A 57 1.83 2.41 -0.83
N ASP A 58 1.56 2.24 -2.11
CA ASP A 58 2.24 1.26 -2.95
C ASP A 58 3.68 1.68 -3.29
N ASN A 59 3.95 2.99 -3.23
CA ASN A 59 5.22 3.59 -3.67
C ASN A 59 6.06 4.20 -2.52
N LEU A 60 5.47 4.47 -1.35
CA LEU A 60 6.18 4.99 -0.18
C LEU A 60 5.93 4.12 1.06
N HIS A 61 7.00 3.84 1.82
CA HIS A 61 6.88 3.22 3.12
C HIS A 61 6.31 4.21 4.15
N GLU A 62 5.69 3.68 5.20
CA GLU A 62 5.11 4.51 6.28
C GLU A 62 6.14 5.47 6.89
N GLN A 63 7.38 5.04 7.07
CA GLN A 63 8.47 5.88 7.57
C GLN A 63 8.82 7.01 6.60
N GLU A 64 8.76 6.78 5.29
CA GLU A 64 9.01 7.83 4.29
C GLU A 64 7.89 8.89 4.33
N ILE A 65 6.64 8.45 4.51
CA ILE A 65 5.48 9.34 4.70
C ILE A 65 5.68 10.17 5.97
N LEU A 66 6.00 9.53 7.10
CA LEU A 66 6.21 10.20 8.38
C LEU A 66 7.35 11.22 8.31
N ASN A 67 8.49 10.88 7.70
CA ASN A 67 9.61 11.81 7.55
C ASN A 67 9.21 13.10 6.78
N ILE A 68 8.36 12.98 5.76
CA ILE A 68 7.84 14.13 5.02
C ILE A 68 6.89 14.95 5.89
N VAL A 69 6.02 14.28 6.64
CA VAL A 69 5.05 14.93 7.55
C VAL A 69 5.75 15.63 8.72
N ASP A 70 6.81 15.06 9.27
CA ASP A 70 7.59 15.61 10.39
C ASP A 70 8.28 16.94 10.05
N CYS A 71 8.43 17.25 8.76
CA CYS A 71 8.93 18.55 8.30
C CYS A 71 7.86 19.66 8.34
N ALA A 72 6.60 19.31 8.55
CA ALA A 72 5.50 20.26 8.58
C ALA A 72 5.36 20.92 9.95
N LEU A 73 5.17 22.24 9.96
CA LEU A 73 4.85 23.01 11.16
C LEU A 73 3.32 23.05 11.36
N PRO A 74 2.77 22.42 12.41
CA PRO A 74 1.32 22.48 12.67
C PRO A 74 0.87 23.91 13.00
N PRO A 75 -0.29 24.38 12.49
CA PRO A 75 -0.79 25.73 12.78
C PRO A 75 -0.90 26.07 14.26
N ALA A 76 -1.44 25.16 15.07
CA ALA A 76 -1.57 25.36 16.51
C ALA A 76 -0.22 25.57 17.22
N PHE A 77 0.81 24.86 16.76
CA PHE A 77 2.17 25.03 17.28
C PHE A 77 2.83 26.31 16.76
N GLY A 78 2.59 26.65 15.49
CA GLY A 78 3.01 27.93 14.91
C GLY A 78 2.45 29.11 15.70
N GLU A 79 1.17 29.07 16.08
CA GLU A 79 0.54 30.11 16.90
C GLU A 79 1.15 30.22 18.30
N LEU A 80 1.34 29.08 18.98
CA LEU A 80 1.98 29.05 20.30
C LEU A 80 3.38 29.68 20.30
N MET A 81 4.12 29.52 19.20
CA MET A 81 5.48 30.04 19.05
C MET A 81 5.54 31.47 18.47
N GLY A 82 4.40 32.09 18.15
CA GLY A 82 4.36 33.40 17.48
C GLY A 82 4.84 33.35 16.02
N LEU A 83 4.76 32.18 15.40
CA LEU A 83 5.19 31.87 14.03
C LEU A 83 4.00 31.43 13.14
N SER A 84 2.79 31.95 13.39
CA SER A 84 1.57 31.53 12.67
C SER A 84 1.70 31.63 11.15
N GLU A 85 2.42 32.63 10.64
CA GLU A 85 2.66 32.81 9.19
C GLU A 85 3.57 31.74 8.57
N HIS A 86 4.31 31.00 9.41
CA HIS A 86 5.20 29.92 9.00
C HIS A 86 4.56 28.54 9.12
N ALA A 87 3.31 28.46 9.60
CA ALA A 87 2.57 27.21 9.64
C ALA A 87 2.52 26.58 8.24
N THR A 88 2.81 25.28 8.15
CA THR A 88 2.87 24.61 6.85
C THR A 88 1.46 24.41 6.32
N PRO A 89 1.12 24.96 5.14
CA PRO A 89 -0.18 24.71 4.53
C PRO A 89 -0.37 23.21 4.29
N PRO A 90 -1.56 22.65 4.53
CA PRO A 90 -1.79 21.22 4.35
C PRO A 90 -1.60 20.79 2.89
N GLU A 91 -1.90 21.69 1.93
CA GLU A 91 -1.62 21.49 0.51
C GLU A 91 -0.13 21.19 0.25
N SER A 92 0.78 21.86 0.94
CA SER A 92 2.22 21.64 0.78
C SER A 92 2.62 20.24 1.24
N VAL A 93 2.00 19.73 2.32
CA VAL A 93 2.22 18.35 2.79
C VAL A 93 1.70 17.35 1.77
N ALA A 94 0.44 17.52 1.33
CA ALA A 94 -0.17 16.65 0.33
C ALA A 94 0.64 16.60 -0.98
N ARG A 95 1.09 17.77 -1.46
CA ARG A 95 1.91 17.90 -2.67
C ARG A 95 3.25 17.20 -2.53
N SER A 96 3.95 17.38 -1.40
CA SER A 96 5.24 16.72 -1.15
C SER A 96 5.10 15.20 -1.14
N LEU A 97 4.07 14.68 -0.48
CA LEU A 97 3.77 13.23 -0.46
C LEU A 97 3.46 12.70 -1.86
N ALA A 98 2.61 13.40 -2.61
CA ALA A 98 2.22 12.99 -3.96
C ALA A 98 3.42 12.99 -4.93
N LEU A 99 4.28 14.01 -4.87
CA LEU A 99 5.47 14.10 -5.70
C LEU A 99 6.51 13.02 -5.35
N ALA A 100 6.73 12.76 -4.06
CA ALA A 100 7.63 11.70 -3.61
C ALA A 100 7.15 10.32 -4.08
N ALA A 101 5.86 10.03 -3.96
CA ALA A 101 5.29 8.78 -4.47
C ALA A 101 5.35 8.70 -6.00
N GLN A 102 5.10 9.80 -6.71
CA GLN A 102 5.20 9.84 -8.18
C GLN A 102 6.62 9.53 -8.64
N GLU A 103 7.64 10.14 -8.04
CA GLU A 103 9.04 9.87 -8.37
C GLU A 103 9.37 8.39 -8.21
N ARG A 104 8.92 7.79 -7.10
CA ARG A 104 9.13 6.35 -6.83
C ARG A 104 8.33 5.46 -7.77
N SER A 105 7.12 5.86 -8.15
CA SER A 105 6.26 5.12 -9.08
C SER A 105 6.87 4.96 -10.47
N LEU A 106 7.71 5.91 -10.89
CA LEU A 106 8.34 5.94 -12.21
C LEU A 106 9.73 5.29 -12.24
N ASP A 107 10.33 4.99 -11.08
CA ASP A 107 11.64 4.36 -11.01
C ASP A 107 11.54 2.83 -11.17
N PRO A 108 12.06 2.26 -12.28
CA PRO A 108 12.00 0.81 -12.53
C PRO A 108 12.84 -0.03 -11.55
N LYS A 109 13.68 0.61 -10.72
CA LYS A 109 14.52 -0.03 -9.71
C LYS A 109 14.08 0.31 -8.29
N ALA A 110 12.99 1.05 -8.13
CA ALA A 110 12.49 1.43 -6.81
C ALA A 110 12.20 0.18 -5.97
N LYS A 111 12.64 0.23 -4.71
CA LYS A 111 12.22 -0.73 -3.69
C LYS A 111 11.05 -0.11 -2.97
N VAL A 112 9.85 -0.60 -3.23
CA VAL A 112 8.61 0.00 -2.74
C VAL A 112 7.71 -1.06 -2.12
N PRO A 113 6.78 -0.68 -1.22
CA PRO A 113 5.89 -1.63 -0.56
C PRO A 113 5.14 -2.56 -1.51
N PHE A 114 4.73 -2.09 -2.68
CA PHE A 114 4.06 -2.92 -3.70
C PHE A 114 4.90 -4.14 -4.10
N VAL A 115 6.20 -3.96 -4.34
CA VAL A 115 7.10 -5.06 -4.72
C VAL A 115 7.25 -6.05 -3.57
N GLU A 116 7.40 -5.55 -2.34
CA GLU A 116 7.54 -6.39 -1.15
C GLU A 116 6.30 -7.21 -0.89
N TYR A 117 5.12 -6.57 -0.96
CA TYR A 117 3.84 -7.22 -0.77
C TYR A 117 3.59 -8.25 -1.90
N SER A 118 4.03 -7.96 -3.14
CA SER A 118 3.86 -8.88 -4.28
C SER A 118 4.58 -10.21 -4.04
N ARG A 119 5.81 -10.13 -3.53
CA ARG A 119 6.65 -11.29 -3.22
C ARG A 119 6.05 -12.16 -2.12
N GLN A 120 5.46 -11.53 -1.10
CA GLN A 120 4.77 -12.24 -0.02
C GLN A 120 3.54 -13.03 -0.53
N LYS A 121 2.93 -12.58 -1.64
CA LYS A 121 1.81 -13.27 -2.30
C LYS A 121 2.23 -14.19 -3.45
N GLY A 122 3.55 -14.39 -3.65
CA GLY A 122 4.07 -15.26 -4.70
C GLY A 122 4.19 -14.62 -6.08
N TYR A 123 3.94 -13.31 -6.20
CA TYR A 123 4.14 -12.54 -7.42
C TYR A 123 5.54 -11.91 -7.44
N GLN A 124 6.07 -11.66 -8.64
CA GLN A 124 7.40 -11.06 -8.81
C GLN A 124 7.31 -9.74 -9.58
N CYS A 125 6.84 -8.70 -8.89
CA CYS A 125 6.86 -7.34 -9.41
C CYS A 125 8.25 -6.70 -9.19
N MET A 126 8.59 -5.68 -9.98
CA MET A 126 9.82 -4.90 -9.84
C MET A 126 9.56 -3.42 -10.12
N GLY A 127 10.32 -2.55 -9.45
CA GLY A 127 10.21 -1.10 -9.61
C GLY A 127 8.97 -0.51 -8.93
N GLY A 128 8.77 0.78 -9.15
CA GLY A 128 7.57 1.50 -8.74
C GLY A 128 6.30 0.96 -9.41
N LYS A 129 5.16 1.17 -8.74
CA LYS A 129 3.83 0.90 -9.32
C LYS A 129 3.30 2.20 -9.91
N GLN A 130 3.31 2.31 -11.25
CA GLN A 130 2.74 3.47 -11.94
C GLN A 130 1.22 3.45 -11.82
N ASP A 131 0.65 4.41 -11.09
CA ASP A 131 -0.77 4.49 -10.75
C ASP A 131 -1.22 5.93 -10.52
N ASP A 132 -2.52 6.17 -10.42
CA ASP A 132 -3.06 7.47 -10.04
C ASP A 132 -2.80 7.74 -8.55
N ILE A 133 -2.17 8.87 -8.26
CA ILE A 133 -1.77 9.27 -6.90
C ILE A 133 -2.64 10.44 -6.45
N THR A 134 -3.45 10.21 -5.42
CA THR A 134 -4.26 11.25 -4.79
C THR A 134 -3.93 11.33 -3.31
N VAL A 135 -3.69 12.54 -2.81
CA VAL A 135 -3.45 12.83 -1.39
C VAL A 135 -4.29 14.03 -0.98
N VAL A 136 -5.01 13.90 0.13
CA VAL A 136 -5.73 14.96 0.81
C VAL A 136 -5.13 15.11 2.20
N ALA A 137 -4.76 16.33 2.55
CA ALA A 137 -4.24 16.67 3.87
C ALA A 137 -5.14 17.75 4.50
N ALA A 138 -5.37 17.64 5.81
CA ALA A 138 -6.16 18.61 6.56
C ALA A 138 -5.65 18.74 8.00
N TRP A 139 -5.39 19.97 8.45
CA TRP A 139 -5.12 20.26 9.85
C TRP A 139 -6.42 20.30 10.64
N VAL A 140 -6.42 19.68 11.82
CA VAL A 140 -7.49 19.84 12.80
C VAL A 140 -7.28 21.17 13.51
N MET A 141 -8.21 22.09 13.27
CA MET A 141 -8.19 23.45 13.81
C MET A 141 -9.18 23.55 14.99
N PRO A 142 -8.99 24.52 15.91
CA PRO A 142 -9.98 24.76 16.95
C PRO A 142 -11.29 25.22 16.31
N GLU A 143 -12.42 24.87 16.96
CA GLU A 143 -13.71 25.42 16.56
C GLU A 143 -13.65 26.94 16.68
N HIS A 144 -13.67 27.64 15.54
CA HIS A 144 -13.81 29.09 15.55
C HIS A 144 -15.19 29.42 16.11
N GLY A 145 -15.27 30.29 17.12
CA GLY A 145 -16.51 30.74 17.78
C GLY A 145 -17.54 31.46 16.88
N GLY A 146 -17.45 31.32 15.56
CA GLY A 146 -18.47 31.77 14.61
C GLY A 146 -19.59 30.73 14.49
N ALA A 147 -20.74 31.04 15.07
CA ALA A 147 -22.04 30.37 14.93
C ALA A 147 -21.96 28.91 14.48
N ARG A 148 -21.99 27.99 15.46
CA ARG A 148 -22.24 26.55 15.29
C ARG A 148 -23.10 26.29 14.05
N ARG A 149 -22.46 25.94 12.92
CA ARG A 149 -23.18 25.32 11.80
C ARG A 149 -23.62 23.99 12.38
N THR A 150 -24.88 23.91 12.79
CA THR A 150 -25.50 22.66 13.15
C THR A 150 -25.40 21.77 11.93
N LEU A 151 -24.39 20.90 11.89
CA LEU A 151 -24.45 19.74 11.02
C LEU A 151 -25.80 19.06 11.33
N PRO A 152 -26.63 18.74 10.32
CA PRO A 152 -27.86 18.01 10.56
C PRO A 152 -27.49 16.79 11.40
N SER A 153 -28.12 16.67 12.56
CA SER A 153 -27.86 15.56 13.48
C SER A 153 -27.90 14.27 12.70
N LEU A 154 -26.84 13.45 12.82
CA LEU A 154 -26.83 12.11 12.26
C LEU A 154 -28.15 11.42 12.64
N PRO A 155 -28.85 10.76 11.69
CA PRO A 155 -30.09 10.06 11.99
C PRO A 155 -29.89 9.19 13.23
N GLY A 156 -30.88 9.17 14.14
CA GLY A 156 -30.73 8.55 15.47
C GLY A 156 -30.23 7.11 15.44
N SER A 157 -30.47 6.38 14.34
CA SER A 157 -29.94 5.03 14.09
C SER A 157 -28.42 4.99 13.96
N VAL A 158 -27.80 5.98 13.30
CA VAL A 158 -26.35 6.05 13.08
C VAL A 158 -25.64 6.48 14.36
N ALA A 159 -26.19 7.46 15.07
CA ALA A 159 -25.67 7.88 16.37
C ALA A 159 -25.77 6.77 17.43
N ALA A 160 -26.87 6.01 17.43
CA ALA A 160 -27.04 4.84 18.30
C ALA A 160 -26.06 3.71 17.93
N ALA A 161 -25.86 3.45 16.63
CA ALA A 161 -24.91 2.44 16.16
C ALA A 161 -23.46 2.79 16.56
N LEU A 162 -23.06 4.06 16.45
CA LEU A 162 -21.74 4.54 16.89
C LEU A 162 -21.56 4.38 18.40
N ARG A 163 -22.55 4.77 19.22
CA ARG A 163 -22.49 4.60 20.68
C ARG A 163 -22.46 3.14 21.11
N ALA A 164 -23.31 2.31 20.52
CA ALA A 164 -23.35 0.87 20.80
C ALA A 164 -22.01 0.19 20.43
N ARG A 165 -21.38 0.61 19.33
CA ARG A 165 -20.06 0.12 18.92
C ARG A 165 -18.92 0.59 19.82
N GLN A 166 -18.97 1.82 20.33
CA GLN A 166 -17.97 2.33 21.28
C GLN A 166 -18.00 1.55 22.60
N VAL A 167 -19.20 1.21 23.07
CA VAL A 167 -19.39 0.35 24.26
C VAL A 167 -18.89 -1.09 24.00
N ALA A 168 -19.07 -1.62 22.80
CA ALA A 168 -18.55 -2.94 22.43
C ALA A 168 -17.01 -2.98 22.37
N ALA A 169 -16.38 -1.96 21.78
CA ALA A 169 -14.92 -1.85 21.68
C ALA A 169 -14.24 -1.70 23.06
N SER A 170 -14.90 -1.06 24.03
CA SER A 170 -14.40 -1.00 25.42
C SER A 170 -14.46 -2.36 26.12
N LYS A 171 -15.48 -3.19 25.85
CA LYS A 171 -15.61 -4.52 26.45
C LYS A 171 -14.59 -5.53 25.91
N GLU A 172 -14.26 -5.47 24.62
CA GLU A 172 -13.24 -6.35 24.03
C GLU A 172 -11.83 -6.08 24.60
N LYS A 173 -11.55 -4.83 24.97
CA LYS A 173 -10.27 -4.41 25.58
C LYS A 173 -10.12 -4.85 27.05
N GLU A 174 -11.23 -4.97 27.79
CA GLU A 174 -11.23 -5.54 29.15
C GLU A 174 -11.06 -7.06 29.15
N THR A 175 -11.62 -7.76 28.15
CA THR A 175 -11.51 -9.23 28.07
C THR A 175 -10.11 -9.73 27.65
N SER A 176 -9.31 -8.92 26.97
CA SER A 176 -7.95 -9.31 26.55
C SER A 176 -6.86 -9.10 27.61
N SER A 177 -7.12 -8.30 28.65
CA SER A 177 -6.17 -8.11 29.77
C SER A 177 -6.27 -9.20 30.85
N ALA A 178 -7.23 -10.12 30.75
CA ALA A 178 -7.46 -11.15 31.77
C ALA A 178 -6.74 -12.50 31.51
N ASN A 179 -6.07 -12.69 30.36
CA ASN A 179 -5.57 -14.00 29.94
C ASN A 179 -4.04 -14.10 29.70
N THR A 180 -3.24 -13.37 30.49
CA THR A 180 -1.78 -13.59 30.48
C THR A 180 -1.25 -13.79 31.90
N SER A 181 -1.42 -15.01 32.42
CA SER A 181 -0.56 -15.50 33.50
C SER A 181 -0.45 -17.02 33.48
N VAL A 182 0.81 -17.48 33.61
CA VAL A 182 1.29 -18.81 34.01
C VAL A 182 1.61 -19.81 32.89
N GLY A 183 2.91 -20.18 32.79
CA GLY A 183 3.33 -21.42 32.15
C GLY A 183 4.78 -21.50 31.67
N ASN A 184 5.74 -21.56 32.59
CA ASN A 184 7.14 -21.96 32.32
C ASN A 184 7.21 -23.43 31.86
N GLY A 185 8.02 -23.74 30.83
CA GLY A 185 8.26 -25.12 30.40
C GLY A 185 9.38 -25.28 29.38
N THR A 186 10.54 -25.73 29.86
CA THR A 186 11.74 -26.22 29.15
C THR A 186 11.48 -27.11 27.93
N VAL A 187 12.23 -26.92 26.83
CA VAL A 187 12.35 -27.91 25.75
C VAL A 187 13.83 -28.25 25.50
N LYS A 188 14.12 -29.56 25.59
CA LYS A 188 15.40 -30.20 25.30
C LYS A 188 15.53 -30.50 23.80
N ASP A 189 16.78 -30.56 23.35
CA ASP A 189 17.24 -31.08 22.06
C ASP A 189 16.65 -32.43 21.68
N GLN A 190 16.39 -32.64 20.38
CA GLN A 190 16.70 -33.91 19.72
C GLN A 190 16.89 -33.76 18.20
N LYS A 191 17.98 -34.40 17.76
CA LYS A 191 18.54 -34.53 16.41
C LYS A 191 18.13 -35.88 15.84
N VAL A 192 17.64 -35.95 14.60
CA VAL A 192 17.62 -37.20 13.80
C VAL A 192 17.98 -36.92 12.33
N HIS A 193 18.80 -37.81 11.78
CA HIS A 193 19.42 -37.80 10.46
C HIS A 193 18.55 -38.40 9.33
N LYS A 194 18.65 -37.77 8.15
CA LYS A 194 19.00 -38.29 6.79
C LYS A 194 18.22 -39.45 6.10
N ALA A 195 17.93 -39.16 4.82
CA ALA A 195 17.98 -39.99 3.59
C ALA A 195 16.66 -40.59 3.04
N GLY A 196 16.43 -40.35 1.74
CA GLY A 196 15.47 -41.11 0.92
C GLY A 196 14.96 -40.36 -0.32
N ASP A 197 15.74 -40.40 -1.39
CA ASP A 197 15.45 -40.03 -2.79
C ASP A 197 14.43 -40.99 -3.45
N VAL A 198 13.45 -40.51 -4.25
CA VAL A 198 13.04 -40.99 -5.60
C VAL A 198 12.13 -39.93 -6.26
N GLY A 199 12.35 -39.62 -7.55
CA GLY A 199 11.67 -38.57 -8.34
C GLY A 199 10.47 -38.98 -9.20
N GLY A 200 10.19 -38.14 -10.22
CA GLY A 200 9.15 -38.26 -11.26
C GLY A 200 8.34 -36.96 -11.38
N GLU A 201 8.76 -36.01 -12.23
CA GLU A 201 8.22 -35.73 -13.58
C GLU A 201 6.85 -35.03 -13.57
N ASP A 202 6.79 -33.77 -14.03
CA ASP A 202 6.00 -33.41 -15.22
C ASP A 202 6.22 -31.95 -15.68
N ALA A 203 6.14 -31.79 -17.00
CA ALA A 203 6.70 -30.73 -17.80
C ALA A 203 5.79 -29.51 -18.03
N ALA A 204 6.43 -28.38 -18.33
CA ALA A 204 5.83 -27.14 -18.82
C ALA A 204 5.67 -27.16 -20.36
N PRO A 205 4.66 -26.47 -20.93
CA PRO A 205 4.51 -26.39 -22.39
C PRO A 205 5.11 -25.11 -23.01
N ASP A 206 5.94 -25.36 -24.03
CA ASP A 206 6.07 -24.77 -25.37
C ASP A 206 5.99 -23.25 -25.63
N ALA A 207 7.06 -22.77 -26.29
CA ALA A 207 7.10 -21.62 -27.19
C ALA A 207 7.37 -22.11 -28.64
N PRO A 208 6.89 -21.41 -29.69
CA PRO A 208 6.96 -21.90 -31.06
C PRO A 208 8.28 -21.58 -31.78
N THR A 209 8.67 -22.47 -32.68
CA THR A 209 9.80 -22.37 -33.63
C THR A 209 9.33 -22.07 -35.05
N ASP A 210 10.09 -21.21 -35.75
CA ASP A 210 10.32 -21.15 -37.21
C ASP A 210 11.71 -20.47 -37.37
N GLY A 211 12.67 -20.80 -38.23
CA GLY A 211 12.82 -21.73 -39.34
C GLY A 211 13.92 -21.20 -40.28
N ALA A 212 15.00 -21.97 -40.48
CA ALA A 212 16.06 -21.87 -41.52
C ALA A 212 17.00 -20.62 -41.54
N GLY A 213 18.31 -20.68 -41.79
CA GLY A 213 19.24 -21.72 -42.20
C GLY A 213 20.50 -21.03 -42.79
N GLY A 214 21.70 -21.59 -42.61
CA GLY A 214 22.90 -21.17 -43.38
C GLY A 214 24.23 -21.13 -42.62
N LYS A 215 25.03 -22.19 -42.81
CA LYS A 215 26.40 -22.38 -42.31
C LYS A 215 27.38 -21.41 -42.97
N ASN A 216 28.39 -20.87 -42.26
CA ASN A 216 29.78 -21.24 -42.53
C ASN A 216 30.79 -20.84 -41.44
N LYS A 217 31.86 -21.65 -41.39
CA LYS A 217 32.97 -21.71 -40.44
C LYS A 217 33.99 -20.56 -40.59
N GLY A 218 34.76 -20.28 -39.55
CA GLY A 218 36.10 -19.67 -39.75
C GLY A 218 36.81 -19.02 -38.57
N ARG A 219 37.36 -19.86 -37.67
CA ARG A 219 38.50 -19.64 -36.74
C ARG A 219 39.20 -18.27 -36.63
N ARG A 220 39.23 -17.78 -35.39
CA ARG A 220 40.36 -17.27 -34.57
C ARG A 220 41.72 -17.01 -35.25
N GLY A 221 42.31 -15.84 -34.94
CA GLY A 221 43.64 -15.82 -34.31
C GLY A 221 44.67 -14.81 -34.83
N GLN A 222 44.83 -13.73 -34.05
CA GLN A 222 46.08 -13.06 -33.67
C GLN A 222 46.93 -12.22 -34.66
N ALA A 223 47.45 -11.15 -34.04
CA ALA A 223 48.76 -10.51 -34.19
C ALA A 223 48.91 -9.31 -35.13
N ARG A 224 49.19 -8.18 -34.47
CA ARG A 224 49.73 -6.91 -34.97
C ARG A 224 51.05 -7.09 -35.73
N ALA A 225 51.21 -6.34 -36.81
CA ALA A 225 52.43 -5.58 -37.15
C ALA A 225 52.12 -4.56 -38.26
N SER A 226 52.32 -3.27 -37.99
CA SER A 226 52.54 -2.22 -39.00
C SER A 226 54.05 -2.21 -39.36
N PRO A 227 54.60 -1.32 -40.22
CA PRO A 227 54.01 -0.38 -41.19
C PRO A 227 54.69 -0.48 -42.59
N ARG A 228 54.16 0.19 -43.62
CA ARG A 228 55.00 0.92 -44.60
C ARG A 228 54.18 1.82 -45.53
N THR A 229 54.58 3.08 -45.54
CA THR A 229 54.28 4.15 -46.48
C THR A 229 55.02 3.97 -47.82
N LYS A 230 54.41 4.45 -48.90
CA LYS A 230 54.94 5.05 -50.15
C LYS A 230 53.72 5.22 -51.08
N SER A 231 53.44 6.32 -51.75
CA SER A 231 54.14 7.60 -52.00
C SER A 231 53.08 8.69 -52.16
#